data_AF-A0A7C4IMT8-F1
#
_entry.id   AF-A0A7C4IMT8-F1
#
_cell.length_a   1.000
_cell.length_b   1.000
_cell.length_c   1.000
_cell.angle_alpha   90.00
_cell.angle_beta   90.00
_cell.angle_gamma   90.00
#
_symmetry.space_group_name_H-M   'P 1'
#
loop_
_entity.id
_entity.type
_entity.pdbx_description
1 polymer ?
#
loop_
_entity_poly.entity_id
_entity_poly.type
_entity_poly.pdbx_seq_one_letter_code
_entity_poly.pdbx_strand_id
1 'polypeptide(L)' 'MKKFTILSVLLALSLFLFNCGGAGSSNSPKGENPGVPSVVQLLPSHCIAQTNSTITLHAQVLDGNGAPVRGVNVVFTNLS' A
#
# COMPACT_ATOMS: atom_id res chain seq x y z
N MET A 1 25.33 -46.82 -16.26
CA MET A 1 24.56 -46.67 -15.00
C MET A 1 25.03 -45.51 -14.15
N LYS A 2 26.33 -45.40 -13.80
CA LYS A 2 26.88 -44.32 -12.94
C LYS A 2 26.61 -42.88 -13.43
N LYS A 3 26.62 -42.63 -14.75
CA LYS A 3 26.38 -41.30 -15.35
C LYS A 3 24.92 -40.82 -15.19
N PHE A 4 23.96 -41.76 -15.25
CA PHE A 4 22.54 -41.46 -15.02
C PHE A 4 22.26 -41.16 -13.54
N THR A 5 22.96 -41.83 -12.64
CA THR A 5 22.86 -41.56 -11.19
C THR A 5 23.36 -40.17 -10.83
N ILE A 6 24.49 -39.74 -11.41
CA ILE A 6 25.04 -38.39 -11.20
C ILE A 6 24.08 -37.31 -11.72
N LEU A 7 23.48 -37.52 -12.90
CA LEU A 7 22.52 -36.58 -13.48
C LEU A 7 21.25 -36.45 -12.64
N SER A 8 20.76 -37.58 -12.10
CA SER A 8 19.59 -37.59 -11.21
C SER A 8 19.84 -36.88 -9.88
N VAL A 9 21.05 -36.97 -9.33
CA VAL A 9 21.43 -36.29 -8.09
C VAL A 9 21.55 -34.78 -8.32
N LEU A 10 22.14 -34.34 -9.44
CA LEU A 10 22.22 -32.90 -9.76
C LEU A 10 20.83 -32.28 -9.99
N LEU A 11 19.92 -32.99 -10.65
CA LEU A 11 18.57 -32.51 -10.91
C LEU A 11 17.72 -32.43 -9.63
N ALA A 12 17.90 -33.37 -8.71
CA ALA A 12 17.26 -33.28 -7.39
C ALA A 12 17.80 -32.09 -6.59
N LEU A 13 19.13 -31.87 -6.61
CA LEU A 13 19.77 -30.79 -5.86
C LEU A 13 19.37 -29.40 -6.37
N SER A 14 19.16 -29.22 -7.68
CA SER A 14 18.67 -27.96 -8.23
C SER A 14 17.24 -27.67 -7.78
N LEU A 15 16.36 -28.66 -7.75
CA LEU A 15 14.97 -28.51 -7.29
C LEU A 15 14.89 -28.11 -5.80
N PHE A 16 15.83 -28.54 -4.96
CA PHE A 16 15.88 -28.13 -3.55
C PHE A 16 16.38 -26.68 -3.35
N LEU A 17 17.24 -26.16 -4.23
CA LEU A 17 17.82 -24.82 -4.11
C LEU A 17 16.88 -23.71 -4.60
N PHE A 18 15.87 -24.01 -5.43
CA PHE A 18 14.91 -23.04 -5.93
C PHE A 18 13.62 -22.90 -5.11
N ASN A 19 13.49 -23.62 -3.98
CA ASN A 19 12.30 -23.51 -3.12
C ASN A 19 12.36 -22.35 -2.10
N CYS A 20 13.16 -21.32 -2.37
CA CYS A 20 13.18 -20.09 -1.58
C CYS A 20 12.05 -19.16 -2.05
N GLY A 21 10.81 -19.55 -1.71
CA GLY A 21 9.59 -18.86 -2.13
C GLY A 21 8.56 -18.82 -1.01
N GLY A 22 8.99 -18.65 0.24
CA GLY A 22 8.08 -18.34 1.33
C GLY A 22 7.55 -16.93 1.17
N ALA A 23 6.30 -16.77 0.74
CA ALA A 23 5.58 -15.50 0.80
C ALA A 23 5.36 -15.14 2.28
N GLY A 24 6.36 -14.51 2.89
CA GLY A 24 6.26 -13.97 4.23
C GLY A 24 5.26 -12.81 4.22
N SER A 25 4.08 -13.01 4.81
CA SER A 25 3.20 -11.91 5.16
C SER A 25 3.83 -11.19 6.35
N SER A 26 4.52 -10.08 6.11
CA SER A 26 4.93 -9.20 7.19
C SER A 26 3.69 -8.55 7.78
N ASN A 27 3.21 -9.07 8.91
CA ASN A 27 2.30 -8.32 9.78
C ASN A 27 3.10 -7.19 10.41
N SER A 28 3.33 -6.11 9.67
CA SER A 28 3.87 -4.88 10.26
C SER A 28 2.96 -4.49 11.42
N PRO A 29 3.52 -4.15 12.60
CA PRO A 29 2.71 -3.73 13.72
C PRO A 29 1.85 -2.55 13.27
N LYS A 30 0.53 -2.64 13.49
CA LYS A 30 -0.35 -1.49 13.31
C LYS A 30 0.16 -0.43 14.28
N GLY A 31 0.59 0.73 13.79
CA GLY A 31 0.96 1.85 14.64
C GLY A 31 -0.27 2.43 15.35
N GLU A 32 -0.11 3.57 15.99
CA GLU A 32 -1.10 4.06 16.96
C GLU A 32 -2.52 4.19 16.37
N ASN A 33 -3.50 3.64 17.10
CA ASN A 33 -4.95 3.76 16.86
C ASN A 33 -5.42 3.47 15.42
N PRO A 34 -5.22 2.24 14.90
CA PRO A 34 -5.65 1.88 13.56
C PRO A 34 -7.17 2.03 13.40
N GLY A 35 -7.59 2.61 12.29
CA GLY A 35 -9.00 2.87 11.97
C GLY A 35 -9.64 4.05 12.71
N VAL A 36 -8.91 4.74 13.59
CA VAL A 36 -9.38 5.97 14.25
C VAL A 36 -8.98 7.17 13.39
N PRO A 37 -9.91 8.05 12.99
CA PRO A 37 -9.57 9.28 12.27
C PRO A 37 -8.52 10.12 12.99
N SER A 38 -7.45 10.49 12.28
CA SER A 38 -6.35 11.30 12.83
C SER A 38 -6.02 12.50 11.95
N VAL A 39 -5.92 12.30 10.64
CA VAL A 39 -5.55 13.34 9.67
C VAL A 39 -6.59 13.44 8.56
N VAL A 40 -6.87 14.65 8.11
CA VAL A 40 -7.62 14.89 6.87
C VAL A 40 -6.63 15.40 5.82
N GLN A 41 -6.40 14.61 4.78
CA GLN A 41 -5.60 14.99 3.63
C GLN A 41 -6.48 15.62 2.56
N LEU A 42 -6.03 16.73 1.99
CA LEU A 42 -6.74 17.45 0.93
C LEU A 42 -5.84 17.53 -0.31
N LEU A 43 -6.34 17.04 -1.44
CA LEU A 43 -5.59 16.96 -2.69
C LEU A 43 -6.43 17.54 -3.84
N PRO A 44 -5.87 18.43 -4.68
CA PRO A 44 -6.58 18.88 -5.87
C PRO A 44 -6.60 17.77 -6.93
N SER A 45 -7.69 17.69 -7.68
CA SER A 45 -7.82 16.81 -8.86
C SER A 45 -6.84 17.20 -9.97
N HIS A 46 -6.47 18.47 -10.05
CA HIS A 46 -5.52 19.03 -11.01
C HIS A 46 -5.09 20.44 -10.58
N CYS A 47 -3.98 20.92 -11.12
CA CYS A 47 -3.49 22.29 -10.90
C CYS A 47 -3.78 23.15 -12.14
N ILE A 48 -4.47 24.28 -11.96
CA ILE A 48 -4.76 25.25 -13.03
C ILE A 48 -4.13 26.60 -12.67
N ALA A 49 -3.50 27.26 -13.66
CA ALA A 49 -2.94 28.61 -13.53
C ALA A 49 -3.87 29.73 -14.04
N GLN A 50 -4.98 29.37 -14.68
CA GLN A 50 -5.99 30.34 -15.15
C GLN A 50 -6.81 30.92 -13.99
N THR A 51 -7.08 32.22 -14.07
CA THR A 51 -7.98 32.92 -13.14
C THR A 51 -9.45 32.54 -13.43
N ASN A 52 -10.32 32.68 -12.43
CA ASN A 52 -11.76 32.36 -12.51
C ASN A 52 -12.09 30.92 -12.94
N SER A 53 -11.17 29.98 -12.71
CA SER A 53 -11.39 28.56 -12.97
C SER A 53 -11.83 27.83 -11.70
N THR A 54 -12.46 26.67 -11.88
CA THR A 54 -12.87 25.80 -10.77
C THR A 54 -11.93 24.60 -10.68
N ILE A 55 -11.59 24.18 -9.46
CA ILE A 55 -10.91 22.92 -9.19
C ILE A 55 -11.77 22.04 -8.29
N THR A 56 -11.68 20.72 -8.48
CA THR A 56 -12.26 19.76 -7.52
C THR A 56 -11.18 19.40 -6.50
N LEU A 57 -11.51 19.50 -5.21
CA LEU A 57 -10.65 19.04 -4.11
C LEU A 57 -11.17 17.71 -3.57
N HIS A 58 -10.28 16.74 -3.39
CA HIS A 58 -10.57 15.43 -2.84
C HIS A 58 -10.08 15.41 -1.39
N ALA A 59 -10.98 15.12 -0.44
CA ALA A 59 -10.60 14.89 0.95
C ALA A 59 -10.54 13.40 1.25
N GLN A 60 -9.50 12.98 1.97
CA GLN A 60 -9.33 11.63 2.48
C GLN A 60 -9.03 11.70 3.97
N VAL A 61 -9.81 10.96 4.77
CA VAL A 61 -9.55 10.80 6.20
C VAL A 61 -8.63 9.61 6.39
N LEU A 62 -7.53 9.83 7.11
CA LEU A 62 -6.50 8.84 7.38
C LEU A 62 -6.41 8.56 8.88
N ASP A 63 -6.10 7.32 9.24
CA ASP A 63 -5.73 6.96 10.60
C ASP A 63 -4.27 7.34 10.90
N GLY A 64 -3.81 7.06 12.13
CA GLY A 64 -2.43 7.31 12.54
C GLY A 64 -1.37 6.55 11.74
N ASN A 65 -1.77 5.58 10.90
CA ASN A 65 -0.91 4.77 10.05
C ASN A 65 -0.98 5.17 8.57
N GLY A 66 -1.76 6.21 8.23
CA GLY A 66 -1.97 6.63 6.85
C GLY A 66 -2.95 5.72 6.08
N ALA A 67 -3.69 4.84 6.76
CA ALA A 67 -4.72 4.04 6.11
C ALA A 67 -6.04 4.83 5.99
N PRO A 68 -6.78 4.72 4.87
CA PRO A 68 -8.06 5.41 4.71
C PRO A 68 -9.13 4.93 5.69
N VAL A 69 -9.79 5.87 6.37
CA VAL A 69 -10.96 5.63 7.23
C VAL A 69 -12.24 6.01 6.48
N ARG A 70 -13.17 5.06 6.34
CA ARG A 70 -14.41 5.24 5.56
C ARG A 70 -15.58 5.67 6.45
N GLY A 71 -16.60 6.31 5.85
CA GLY A 71 -17.85 6.67 6.54
C GLY A 71 -17.74 7.86 7.49
N VAL A 72 -16.64 8.62 7.44
CA VAL A 72 -16.42 9.80 8.27
C VAL A 72 -17.02 11.02 7.59
N ASN A 73 -17.76 11.85 8.34
CA ASN A 73 -18.30 13.10 7.83
C ASN A 73 -17.18 14.15 7.74
N VAL A 74 -17.07 14.81 6.58
CA VAL A 74 -16.09 15.88 6.33
C VAL A 74 -16.85 17.16 6.00
N VAL A 75 -16.59 18.23 6.75
CA VAL A 75 -17.22 19.54 6.57
C VAL A 75 -16.18 20.52 6.05
N PHE A 76 -16.53 21.26 5.00
CA PHE A 76 -15.71 22.32 4.44
C PHE A 76 -16.28 23.68 4.82
N THR A 77 -15.43 24.57 5.31
CA THR A 77 -15.77 25.96 5.57
C THR A 77 -14.87 26.83 4.70
N ASN A 78 -15.47 27.73 3.92
CA ASN A 78 -14.73 28.77 3.23
C ASN A 78 -14.39 29.90 4.22
N LEU A 79 -13.10 30.21 4.36
CA LEU A 79 -12.58 31.25 5.28
C LEU A 79 -12.15 32.55 4.57
N SER A 80 -12.36 32.63 3.24
CA SER A 80 -12.08 33.85 2.46
C SER A 80 -13.17 34.92 2.58
#